data_AF-A0A7J8BEF8-F1
#
_entry.id   AF-A0A7J8BEF8-F1
#
_cell.length_a   1.000
_cell.length_b   1.000
_cell.length_c   1.000
_cell.angle_alpha   90.00
_cell.angle_beta   90.00
_cell.angle_gamma   90.00
#
_symmetry.space_group_name_H-M   'P 1'
#
loop_
_entity.id
_entity.type
_entity.pdbx_description
1 polymer ?
#
loop_
_entity_poly.entity_id
_entity_poly.type
_entity_poly.pdbx_seq_one_letter_code
_entity_poly.pdbx_strand_id
1 'polypeptide(L)'
;MNGDQKLDAFEQEKQNFLQGFPEIVKVLTEDIGHPEIKEAIDRLKQVLEYNVIGGKYQRGLTVMATYRALAEPGKLDDASFYRALVVGWCVEMQVPSSPADYLWARALELGTEVSTIR
;
A
#
# COMPACT_ATOMS: atom_id res chain seq x y z
N MET A 1 -25.93 -10.02 15.55
CA MET A 1 -25.18 -9.41 16.65
C MET A 1 -23.67 -9.66 16.60
N ASN A 2 -23.17 -10.86 16.23
CA ASN A 2 -21.72 -11.10 16.14
C ASN A 2 -21.06 -10.62 14.81
N GLY A 3 -21.87 -10.38 13.77
CA GLY A 3 -21.38 -9.93 12.46
C GLY A 3 -21.02 -8.44 12.43
N ASP A 4 -21.85 -7.61 13.07
CA ASP A 4 -21.67 -6.15 13.10
C ASP A 4 -20.39 -5.77 13.86
N GLN A 5 -20.15 -6.39 15.01
CA GLN A 5 -18.93 -6.18 15.80
C GLN A 5 -17.63 -6.54 15.06
N LYS A 6 -17.68 -7.55 14.17
CA LYS A 6 -16.53 -8.00 13.39
C LYS A 6 -16.23 -7.05 12.22
N LEU A 7 -17.27 -6.46 11.63
CA LEU A 7 -17.14 -5.42 10.61
C LEU A 7 -16.56 -4.13 11.22
N ASP A 8 -17.02 -3.76 12.41
CA ASP A 8 -16.54 -2.58 13.12
C ASP A 8 -15.04 -2.70 13.48
N ALA A 9 -14.60 -3.86 13.95
CA ALA A 9 -13.19 -4.13 14.24
C ALA A 9 -12.30 -4.06 13.00
N PHE A 10 -12.76 -4.62 11.87
CA PHE A 10 -12.04 -4.56 10.61
C PHE A 10 -11.93 -3.12 10.08
N GLU A 11 -13.01 -2.35 10.12
CA GLU A 11 -12.99 -0.98 9.62
C GLU A 11 -12.12 -0.10 10.51
N GLN A 12 -12.15 -0.26 11.84
CA GLN A 12 -11.25 0.45 12.75
C GLN A 12 -9.78 0.14 12.45
N GLU A 13 -9.45 -1.12 12.22
CA GLU A 13 -8.09 -1.52 11.91
C GLU A 13 -7.62 -1.00 10.54
N LYS A 14 -8.51 -0.99 9.55
CA LYS A 14 -8.28 -0.34 8.26
C LYS A 14 -8.02 1.16 8.41
N GLN A 15 -8.79 1.87 9.25
CA GLN A 15 -8.55 3.28 9.52
C GLN A 15 -7.18 3.52 10.18
N ASN A 16 -6.80 2.68 11.15
CA ASN A 16 -5.48 2.78 11.78
C ASN A 16 -4.34 2.53 10.77
N PHE A 17 -4.51 1.57 9.86
CA PHE A 17 -3.56 1.31 8.80
C PHE A 17 -3.41 2.51 7.85
N LEU A 18 -4.54 3.09 7.42
CA LEU A 18 -4.61 4.28 6.57
C LEU A 18 -3.95 5.51 7.20
N GLN A 19 -4.09 5.71 8.52
CA GLN A 19 -3.46 6.80 9.25
C GLN A 19 -1.92 6.74 9.22
N GLY A 20 -1.33 5.58 8.96
CA GLY A 20 0.12 5.43 8.79
C GLY A 20 0.65 5.87 7.43
N PHE A 21 -0.20 5.95 6.40
CA PHE A 21 0.23 6.26 5.03
C PHE A 21 0.92 7.63 4.88
N PRO A 22 0.42 8.73 5.49
CA PRO A 22 1.06 10.04 5.35
C PRO A 22 2.52 10.05 5.82
N GLU A 23 2.86 9.30 6.87
CA GLU A 23 4.24 9.21 7.34
C GLU A 23 5.12 8.43 6.36
N ILE A 24 4.59 7.37 5.72
CA ILE A 24 5.30 6.64 4.66
C ILE A 24 5.61 7.57 3.48
N VAL A 25 4.61 8.33 3.01
CA VAL A 25 4.82 9.30 1.92
C VAL A 25 5.86 10.33 2.31
N LYS A 26 5.76 10.89 3.52
CA LYS A 26 6.71 11.87 4.03
C LYS A 26 8.14 11.33 4.05
N VAL A 27 8.38 10.16 4.62
CA VAL A 27 9.72 9.55 4.70
C VAL A 27 10.29 9.26 3.30
N LEU A 28 9.47 8.80 2.36
CA LEU A 28 9.90 8.51 0.99
C LEU A 28 10.15 9.76 0.13
N THR A 29 9.57 10.90 0.54
CA THR A 29 9.61 12.16 -0.22
C THR A 29 10.32 13.28 0.53
N GLU A 30 11.00 12.95 1.64
CA GLU A 30 11.75 13.91 2.44
C GLU A 30 12.89 14.49 1.60
N ASP A 31 13.00 15.83 1.61
CA ASP A 31 14.04 16.51 0.87
C ASP A 31 15.39 16.28 1.53
N ILE A 32 16.23 15.51 0.85
CA ILE A 32 17.59 15.16 1.28
C ILE A 32 18.64 16.22 0.87
N GLY A 33 18.21 17.40 0.38
CA GLY A 33 19.11 18.49 0.01
C GLY A 33 19.67 18.38 -1.41
N HIS A 34 18.95 17.69 -2.29
CA HIS A 34 19.32 17.40 -3.67
C HIS A 34 18.36 18.09 -4.64
N PRO A 35 18.58 19.37 -4.99
CA PRO A 35 17.67 20.12 -5.86
C PRO A 35 17.52 19.50 -7.25
N GLU A 36 18.51 18.75 -7.72
CA GLU A 36 18.52 18.06 -9.01
C GLU A 36 17.47 16.93 -9.13
N ILE A 37 17.02 16.35 -8.01
CA ILE A 37 16.01 15.28 -8.00
C ILE A 37 14.63 15.76 -7.54
N LYS A 38 14.47 17.05 -7.23
CA LYS A 38 13.22 17.58 -6.66
C LYS A 38 11.99 17.25 -7.50
N GLU A 39 12.08 17.40 -8.82
CA GLU A 39 10.97 17.07 -9.71
C GLU A 39 10.61 15.57 -9.64
N ALA A 40 11.61 14.69 -9.56
CA ALA A 40 11.38 13.25 -9.43
C ALA A 40 10.71 12.91 -8.09
N ILE A 41 11.09 13.58 -6.99
CA ILE A 41 10.45 13.42 -5.68
C ILE A 41 8.99 13.91 -5.72
N ASP A 42 8.73 15.07 -6.31
CA ASP A 42 7.37 15.61 -6.48
C ASP A 42 6.49 14.63 -7.29
N ARG A 43 7.06 14.00 -8.32
CA ARG A 43 6.38 12.95 -9.10
C ARG A 43 6.18 11.65 -8.32
N LEU A 44 7.17 11.22 -7.53
CA LEU A 44 7.03 10.04 -6.67
C LEU A 44 5.85 10.20 -5.70
N LYS A 45 5.71 11.38 -5.09
CA LYS A 45 4.57 11.68 -4.21
C LYS A 45 3.22 11.47 -4.92
N GLN A 46 3.08 12.01 -6.13
CA GLN A 46 1.86 11.87 -6.93
C GLN A 46 1.58 10.39 -7.29
N VAL A 47 2.62 9.64 -7.67
CA VAL A 47 2.51 8.21 -8.00
C VAL A 47 2.06 7.39 -6.80
N LEU A 48 2.59 7.68 -5.60
CA LEU A 48 2.20 7.00 -4.36
C LEU A 48 0.74 7.29 -4.01
N GLU A 49 0.34 8.57 -3.98
CA GLU A 49 -1.02 8.98 -3.63
C GLU A 49 -2.06 8.44 -4.62
N TYR A 50 -1.71 8.34 -5.91
CA TYR A 50 -2.63 7.84 -6.93
C TYR A 50 -2.75 6.30 -6.95
N ASN A 51 -1.64 5.57 -6.86
CA ASN A 51 -1.65 4.11 -7.08
C ASN A 51 -1.88 3.29 -5.81
N VAL A 52 -1.50 3.82 -4.65
CA VAL A 52 -1.48 3.04 -3.40
C VAL A 52 -2.80 3.21 -2.63
N ILE A 53 -3.47 4.35 -2.78
CA ILE A 53 -4.76 4.63 -2.15
C ILE A 53 -5.92 4.24 -3.07
N GLY A 54 -6.96 3.63 -2.50
CA GLY A 54 -8.19 3.24 -3.19
C GLY A 54 -8.50 1.74 -3.12
N GLY A 55 -7.60 0.94 -2.55
CA GLY A 55 -7.78 -0.50 -2.37
C GLY A 55 -8.62 -0.89 -1.14
N LYS A 56 -8.82 -2.20 -0.97
CA LYS A 56 -9.40 -2.80 0.25
C LYS A 56 -8.37 -3.02 1.36
N TYR A 57 -7.08 -2.87 1.05
CA TYR A 57 -5.93 -3.03 1.95
C TYR A 57 -5.81 -4.41 2.63
N GLN A 58 -6.46 -5.44 2.08
CA GLN A 58 -6.53 -6.75 2.71
C GLN A 58 -5.15 -7.41 2.83
N ARG A 59 -4.22 -7.13 1.91
CA ARG A 59 -2.89 -7.75 1.93
C ARG A 59 -2.07 -7.14 3.07
N GLY A 60 -2.06 -5.82 3.18
CA GLY A 60 -1.43 -5.09 4.28
C GLY A 60 -2.03 -5.41 5.64
N LEU A 61 -3.37 -5.45 5.73
CA LEU A 61 -4.08 -5.82 6.96
C LEU A 61 -3.81 -7.28 7.39
N THR A 62 -3.62 -8.19 6.44
CA THR A 62 -3.24 -9.58 6.75
C THR A 62 -1.86 -9.66 7.40
N VAL A 63 -0.90 -8.81 6.98
CA VAL A 63 0.41 -8.72 7.64
C VAL A 63 0.24 -8.32 9.11
N MET A 64 -0.58 -7.30 9.38
CA MET A 64 -0.86 -6.81 10.74
C MET A 64 -1.50 -7.88 11.62
N ALA A 65 -2.54 -8.54 11.10
CA ALA A 65 -3.24 -9.61 11.81
C ALA A 65 -2.31 -10.81 12.08
N THR A 66 -1.50 -11.20 11.10
CA THR A 66 -0.53 -12.30 11.23
C THR A 66 0.55 -11.98 12.25
N TYR A 67 1.06 -10.74 12.25
CA TYR A 67 2.02 -10.29 13.24
C TYR A 67 1.46 -10.42 14.67
N ARG A 68 0.22 -9.95 14.91
CA ARG A 68 -0.43 -10.11 16.23
C ARG A 68 -0.66 -11.57 16.63
N ALA A 69 -0.98 -12.43 15.66
CA ALA A 69 -1.26 -13.83 15.92
C ALA A 69 0.00 -14.65 16.23
N LEU A 70 1.16 -14.27 15.67
CA LEU A 70 2.41 -15.04 15.77
C LEU A 70 3.45 -14.44 16.72
N ALA A 71 3.36 -13.15 17.04
CA ALA A 71 4.32 -12.50 17.93
C ALA A 71 4.27 -13.11 19.35
N GLU A 72 5.46 -13.28 19.96
CA GLU A 72 5.57 -13.73 21.34
C GLU A 72 4.87 -12.74 22.30
N PRO A 73 4.22 -13.24 23.36
CA PRO A 73 3.67 -12.39 24.41
C PRO A 73 4.77 -11.47 24.97
N GLY A 74 4.61 -10.15 24.79
CA GLY A 74 5.61 -9.14 25.20
C GLY A 74 6.39 -8.48 24.06
N LYS A 75 6.30 -8.97 22.81
CA LYS A 75 6.86 -8.32 21.60
C LYS A 75 5.85 -7.47 20.82
N LEU A 76 4.69 -7.21 21.43
CA LEU A 76 3.65 -6.33 20.90
C LEU A 76 3.84 -4.91 21.43
N ASP A 77 5.05 -4.38 21.30
CA ASP A 77 5.35 -2.97 21.56
C ASP A 77 5.03 -2.12 20.33
N ASP A 78 4.85 -0.82 20.57
CA ASP A 78 4.48 0.15 19.53
C ASP A 78 5.49 0.21 18.38
N ALA A 79 6.79 0.05 18.66
CA ALA A 79 7.82 0.10 17.63
C ALA A 79 7.80 -1.15 16.74
N SER A 80 7.57 -2.33 17.32
CA SER A 80 7.40 -3.56 16.53
C SER A 80 6.10 -3.56 15.74
N PHE A 81 5.03 -3.02 16.31
CA PHE A 81 3.77 -2.84 15.59
C PHE A 81 3.90 -1.85 14.44
N TYR A 82 4.62 -0.74 14.64
CA TYR A 82 4.97 0.20 13.57
C TYR A 82 5.77 -0.47 12.45
N ARG A 83 6.76 -1.31 12.78
CA ARG A 83 7.50 -2.10 11.76
C ARG A 83 6.57 -3.00 10.95
N ALA A 84 5.64 -3.69 11.60
CA ALA A 84 4.64 -4.51 10.89
C ALA A 84 3.76 -3.65 9.96
N LEU A 85 3.39 -2.44 10.39
CA LEU A 85 2.64 -1.48 9.57
C LEU A 85 3.43 -1.06 8.32
N VAL A 86 4.72 -0.75 8.48
CA VAL A 86 5.60 -0.42 7.34
C VAL A 86 5.68 -1.59 6.37
N VAL A 87 5.86 -2.83 6.86
CA VAL A 87 5.87 -4.03 6.00
C VAL A 87 4.53 -4.23 5.30
N GLY A 88 3.41 -4.00 6.00
CA GLY A 88 2.07 -4.03 5.39
C GLY A 88 1.94 -3.04 4.23
N TRP A 89 2.46 -1.83 4.38
CA TRP A 89 2.52 -0.84 3.30
C TRP A 89 3.44 -1.23 2.15
N CYS A 90 4.59 -1.88 2.43
CA CYS A 90 5.43 -2.46 1.37
C CYS A 90 4.68 -3.52 0.56
N VAL A 91 3.81 -4.32 1.20
CA VAL A 91 2.98 -5.32 0.51
C VAL A 91 1.87 -4.65 -0.33
N GLU A 92 1.27 -3.57 0.14
CA GLU A 92 0.29 -2.85 -0.67
C GLU A 92 0.91 -2.09 -1.84
N MET A 93 2.11 -1.52 -1.65
CA MET A 93 2.91 -0.88 -2.69
C MET A 93 3.48 -1.86 -3.72
N GLN A 94 3.45 -3.17 -3.44
CA GLN A 94 3.54 -4.16 -4.52
C GLN A 94 2.27 -4.03 -5.35
N VAL A 95 2.33 -3.10 -6.29
CA VAL A 95 1.40 -2.93 -7.41
C VAL A 95 1.03 -4.32 -7.91
N PRO A 96 -0.26 -4.65 -8.12
CA PRO A 96 -0.62 -5.86 -8.85
C PRO A 96 0.13 -5.82 -10.19
N SER A 97 1.22 -6.57 -10.24
CA SER A 97 2.08 -6.88 -11.39
C SER A 97 2.04 -5.88 -12.55
N SER A 98 2.99 -4.93 -12.60
CA SER A 98 3.34 -4.17 -13.82
C SER A 98 2.27 -3.21 -14.41
N PRO A 99 2.65 -1.99 -14.84
CA PRO A 99 1.85 -1.20 -15.79
C PRO A 99 1.46 -2.00 -17.05
N ALA A 100 2.24 -3.02 -17.40
CA ALA A 100 1.92 -3.94 -18.50
C ALA A 100 0.62 -4.71 -18.26
N ASP A 101 0.30 -5.15 -17.04
CA ASP A 101 -0.93 -5.94 -16.85
C ASP A 101 -2.19 -5.07 -16.90
N TYR A 102 -2.08 -3.80 -16.49
CA TYR A 102 -3.15 -2.81 -16.69
C TYR A 102 -3.29 -2.40 -18.16
N LEU A 103 -2.18 -2.26 -18.90
CA LEU A 103 -2.23 -2.00 -20.35
C LEU A 103 -2.76 -3.22 -21.12
N TRP A 104 -2.47 -4.45 -20.70
CA TRP A 104 -3.01 -5.67 -21.29
C TRP A 104 -4.48 -5.89 -20.95
N ALA A 105 -4.88 -5.67 -19.69
CA ALA A 105 -6.29 -5.71 -19.30
C ALA A 105 -7.11 -4.65 -20.07
N ARG A 106 -6.57 -3.43 -20.22
CA ARG A 106 -7.22 -2.35 -20.99
C ARG A 106 -7.18 -2.60 -22.50
N ALA A 107 -6.16 -3.23 -23.05
CA ALA A 107 -6.10 -3.63 -24.46
C ALA A 107 -7.09 -4.77 -24.79
N LEU A 108 -7.31 -5.70 -23.85
CA LEU A 108 -8.34 -6.73 -23.91
C LEU A 108 -9.76 -6.13 -23.85
N GLU A 109 -9.99 -5.14 -22.97
CA GLU A 109 -11.27 -4.41 -22.89
C GLU A 109 -11.56 -3.56 -24.14
N LEU A 110 -10.51 -3.00 -24.77
CA LEU A 110 -10.62 -2.18 -25.98
C LEU A 110 -10.49 -2.98 -27.29
N GLY A 111 -10.44 -4.32 -27.22
CA GLY A 111 -10.51 -5.20 -28.39
C GLY A 111 -9.49 -4.91 -29.50
N THR A 112 -8.30 -4.42 -29.16
CA THR A 112 -7.32 -4.00 -30.17
C THR A 112 -6.32 -5.11 -30.46
N GLU A 113 -6.35 -5.61 -31.70
CA GLU A 113 -5.47 -6.65 -32.22
C GLU A 113 -4.00 -6.27 -32.05
N VAL A 114 -3.27 -7.05 -31.25
CA VAL A 114 -1.80 -7.00 -31.18
C VAL A 114 -1.24 -7.69 -32.43
N SER A 115 -1.38 -7.02 -33.57
CA SER A 115 -0.60 -7.31 -34.77
C SER A 115 -0.20 -5.99 -35.39
N THR A 116 0.99 -5.48 -35.01
CA THR A 116 1.88 -4.58 -35.76
C THR A 116 2.76 -3.84 -34.75
N ILE A 117 3.74 -4.54 -34.18
CA ILE A 117 5.04 -3.95 -33.88
C ILE A 117 6.08 -5.02 -34.24
N ARG A 118 6.64 -4.88 -35.44
CA ARG A 118 7.91 -5.47 -35.87
C ARG A 118 8.87 -4.32 -36.10
#